data_AF-A0A2T2RPN5-F1
#
_entry.id   AF-A0A2T2RPN5-F1
#
_cell.length_a   1.000
_cell.length_b   1.000
_cell.length_c   1.000
_cell.angle_alpha   90.00
_cell.angle_beta   90.00
_cell.angle_gamma   90.00
#
_symmetry.space_group_name_H-M   'P 1'
#
loop_
_entity.id
_entity.type
_entity.pdbx_description
1 polymer ?
#
loop_
_entity_poly.entity_id
_entity_poly.type
_entity_poly.pdbx_seq_one_letter_code
_entity_poly.pdbx_strand_id
1 'polypeptide(L)' 'MNDQRVKLLHSLLDLEKPTSQIVPSLNAFGWDSDRELLTLTRHEIAMVLRRYLNNQLSAKEVE' A
#
# COMPACT_ATOMS: atom_id res chain seq x y z
N MET A 1 16.43 -7.91 -1.08
CA MET A 1 15.87 -6.79 -1.89
C MET A 1 14.36 -6.88 -2.00
N ASN A 2 13.80 -7.99 -2.52
CA ASN A 2 12.34 -8.13 -2.63
C ASN A 2 11.59 -8.10 -1.29
N ASP A 3 12.16 -8.59 -0.20
CA ASP A 3 11.49 -8.56 1.12
C ASP A 3 11.24 -7.14 1.64
N GLN A 4 12.07 -6.17 1.24
CA GLN A 4 11.87 -4.77 1.58
C GLN A 4 10.80 -4.11 0.69
N ARG A 5 10.72 -4.51 -0.59
CA ARG A 5 9.62 -4.12 -1.49
C ARG A 5 8.28 -4.65 -0.99
N VAL A 6 8.21 -5.91 -0.56
CA VAL A 6 7.01 -6.53 0.04
C VAL A 6 6.56 -5.78 1.28
N LYS A 7 7.49 -5.41 2.18
CA LYS A 7 7.16 -4.58 3.36
C LYS A 7 6.58 -3.22 2.97
N LEU A 8 7.16 -2.54 1.98
CA LEU A 8 6.64 -1.26 1.50
C LEU A 8 5.24 -1.40 0.85
N LEU A 9 5.00 -2.49 0.14
CA LEU A 9 3.70 -2.80 -0.45
C LEU A 9 2.64 -3.10 0.63
N HIS A 10 2.99 -3.83 1.69
CA HIS A 10 2.09 -4.01 2.84
C HIS A 10 1.80 -2.69 3.54
N SER A 11 2.81 -1.87 3.85
CA SER A 11 2.58 -0.53 4.43
C SER A 11 1.71 0.38 3.55
N LEU A 12 1.76 0.20 2.22
CA LEU A 12 0.89 0.89 1.28
C LEU A 12 -0.56 0.40 1.38
N LEU A 13 -0.79 -0.91 1.42
CA LEU A 13 -2.15 -1.46 1.54
C LEU A 13 -2.77 -1.19 2.91
N ASP A 14 -1.96 -1.25 3.95
CA ASP A 14 -2.35 -0.95 5.31
C ASP A 14 -2.48 0.55 5.56
N LEU A 15 -2.11 1.41 4.60
CA LEU A 15 -2.15 2.87 4.71
C LEU A 15 -1.62 3.34 6.07
N GLU A 16 -0.48 2.77 6.49
CA GLU A 16 0.22 3.14 7.73
C GLU A 16 0.80 4.56 7.63
N LYS A 17 1.08 5.01 6.40
CA LYS A 17 1.59 6.33 6.05
C LYS A 17 0.89 6.80 4.77
N PRO A 18 0.85 8.13 4.52
CA PRO A 18 0.38 8.66 3.25
C PRO A 18 1.09 8.04 2.06
N THR A 19 0.35 7.73 1.00
CA THR A 19 0.85 7.21 -0.29
C THR A 19 2.05 8.01 -0.80
N SER A 20 2.00 9.34 -0.69
CA SER A 20 3.06 10.29 -1.06
C SER A 20 4.43 10.01 -0.41
N GLN A 21 4.46 9.34 0.75
CA GLN A 21 5.71 8.97 1.42
C GLN A 21 6.23 7.58 1.01
N ILE A 22 5.34 6.68 0.59
CA ILE A 22 5.69 5.30 0.26
C ILE A 22 6.05 5.15 -1.22
N VAL A 23 5.32 5.81 -2.11
CA VAL A 23 5.51 5.75 -3.57
C VAL A 23 6.94 6.08 -4.01
N PRO A 24 7.62 7.12 -3.49
CA PRO A 24 9.01 7.40 -3.87
C PRO A 24 9.96 6.24 -3.56
N SER A 25 9.72 5.54 -2.45
CA SER A 25 10.52 4.38 -2.04
C SER A 25 10.26 3.17 -2.93
N LEU A 26 9.01 2.96 -3.36
CA LEU A 26 8.64 1.91 -4.30
C LEU A 26 9.20 2.16 -5.71
N ASN A 27 9.25 3.42 -6.14
CA ASN A 27 9.82 3.81 -7.44
C ASN A 27 11.33 3.59 -7.55
N ALA A 28 12.03 3.41 -6.43
CA ALA A 28 13.45 3.04 -6.43
C ALA A 28 13.69 1.56 -6.81
N PHE A 29 12.64 0.73 -6.81
CA PHE A 29 12.72 -0.65 -7.27
C PHE A 29 12.37 -0.75 -8.78
N GLY A 30 12.89 -1.78 -9.45
CA GLY A 30 12.44 -2.14 -10.79
C GLY A 30 10.94 -2.41 -10.82
N TRP A 31 10.29 -2.07 -11.93
CA TRP A 31 8.85 -2.26 -12.10
C TRP A 31 8.49 -3.75 -12.10
N ASP A 32 9.36 -4.57 -12.66
CA ASP A 32 9.26 -6.01 -12.80
C ASP A 32 9.62 -6.76 -11.51
N SER A 33 9.05 -7.95 -11.38
CA SER A 33 9.46 -8.92 -10.37
C SER A 33 9.21 -10.32 -10.92
N ASP A 34 10.21 -11.20 -10.78
CA ASP A 34 10.10 -12.61 -11.20
C ASP A 34 9.14 -13.43 -10.33
N ARG A 35 8.59 -12.83 -9.28
CA ARG A 35 7.70 -13.48 -8.32
C ARG A 35 6.55 -12.57 -7.94
N GLU A 36 5.43 -13.16 -7.57
CA GLU A 36 4.34 -12.45 -6.91
C GLU A 36 4.84 -11.86 -5.59
N LEU A 37 4.62 -10.56 -5.40
CA LEU A 37 5.07 -9.83 -4.22
C LEU A 37 3.97 -9.66 -3.18
N LEU A 38 2.72 -9.67 -3.63
CA LEU A 38 1.55 -9.28 -2.86
C LEU A 38 0.31 -9.71 -3.63
N THR A 39 -0.69 -10.24 -2.92
CA THR A 39 -2.03 -10.47 -3.45
C THR A 39 -2.99 -9.48 -2.79
N LEU A 40 -3.66 -8.63 -3.58
CA LEU A 40 -4.73 -7.78 -3.06
C LEU A 40 -6.00 -8.63 -2.84
N THR A 41 -6.43 -8.71 -1.59
CA THR A 41 -7.58 -9.48 -1.14
C THR A 41 -8.79 -8.58 -0.90
N ARG A 42 -9.98 -9.20 -0.91
CA ARG A 42 -11.23 -8.53 -0.51
C ARG A 42 -11.16 -7.95 0.91
N HIS A 43 -10.36 -8.57 1.79
CA HIS A 43 -10.21 -8.12 3.17
C HIS A 43 -9.55 -6.75 3.24
N GLU A 44 -8.43 -6.55 2.53
CA GLU A 44 -7.70 -5.29 2.49
C GLU A 44 -8.57 -4.17 1.89
N ILE A 45 -9.31 -4.45 0.81
CA ILE A 45 -10.26 -3.48 0.23
C ILE A 45 -11.34 -3.08 1.24
N ALA A 46 -11.93 -4.06 1.93
CA ALA A 46 -12.96 -3.80 2.92
C ALA A 46 -12.43 -3.01 4.12
N MET A 47 -11.18 -3.23 4.53
CA MET A 47 -10.52 -2.48 5.58
C MET A 47 -10.36 -1.01 5.20
N VAL A 48 -9.84 -0.72 4.00
CA VAL A 48 -9.66 0.67 3.52
C VAL A 48 -11.00 1.39 3.45
N LEU A 49 -12.04 0.76 2.88
CA LEU A 49 -13.38 1.33 2.80
C LEU A 49 -13.97 1.63 4.18
N ARG A 50 -13.80 0.72 5.15
CA ARG A 50 -14.26 0.94 6.53
C ARG A 50 -13.56 2.12 7.18
N ARG A 51 -12.24 2.25 7.01
CA ARG A 51 -11.47 3.37 7.56
C ARG A 51 -11.92 4.70 6.97
N TYR A 52 -12.16 4.74 5.66
CA TYR A 52 -12.70 5.92 4.99
C TYR A 52 -14.08 6.31 5.53
N LEU A 53 -15.02 5.35 5.61
CA LEU A 53 -16.37 5.60 6.12
C LEU A 53 -16.40 6.02 7.59
N ASN A 54 -15.40 5.60 8.37
CA ASN A 54 -15.24 5.98 9.78
C ASN A 54 -14.44 7.28 10.00
N ASN A 55 -14.11 8.03 8.93
CA ASN A 55 -13.27 9.23 8.97
C ASN A 55 -11.85 8.98 9.56
N GLN A 56 -11.36 7.75 9.49
CA GLN A 56 -10.00 7.36 9.90
C GLN A 56 -9.01 7.43 8.74
N LEU A 57 -9.51 7.81 7.57
CA LEU A 57 -8.76 7.96 6.34
C LEU A 57 -9.45 9.03 5.50
N SER A 58 -8.71 10.06 5.13
CA SER A 58 -9.15 11.12 4.24
C SER A 58 -8.82 10.77 2.79
N ALA A 59 -9.53 11.37 1.83
CA ALA A 59 -9.23 11.19 0.41
C ALA A 59 -7.76 11.56 0.07
N LYS A 60 -7.22 12.59 0.74
CA LYS A 60 -5.84 13.07 0.54
C LYS A 60 -4.75 12.09 1.00
N GLU A 61 -5.11 11.09 1.80
CA GLU A 61 -4.18 10.05 2.25
C GLU A 61 -4.13 8.86 1.30
N VAL A 62 -5.07 8.79 0.34
CA VAL A 62 -5.21 7.72 -0.66
C VAL A 62 -4.83 8.19 -2.07
N GLU A 63 -5.08 9.46 -2.40
CA GLU A 63 -4.62 10.13 -3.64
C GLU A 63 -3.11 10.38 -3.65
#